data_AF-A0A7C4WI49-F1
#
_entry.id   AF-A0A7C4WI49-F1
#
_cell.length_a   1.000
_cell.length_b   1.000
_cell.length_c   1.000
_cell.angle_alpha   90.00
_cell.angle_beta   90.00
_cell.angle_gamma   90.00
#
_symmetry.space_group_name_H-M   'P 1'
#
loop_
_entity.id
_entity.type
_entity.pdbx_description
1 polymer ?
#
loop_
_entity_poly.entity_id
_entity_poly.type
_entity_poly.pdbx_seq_one_letter_code
_entity_poly.pdbx_strand_id
1 'polypeptide(L)'
;MTKQEVVLSFLQLKDLGLIFVLGGAAFVTFFAINVVPRYLKAPLLGGKFKPRKMPFSWKVIIGAIIFGVGWGLSGQCPGSVIASLGTGNIPVIVGLAAMFIGAYIRGLLDK
;
A
#
# COMPACT_ATOMS: atom_id res chain seq x y z
N MET A 1 -10.65 -12.91 -0.67
CA MET A 1 -10.03 -11.56 -0.73
C MET A 1 -11.02 -10.41 -0.43
N THR A 2 -12.25 -10.70 0.01
CA THR A 2 -13.32 -9.71 0.27
C THR A 2 -13.83 -9.73 1.71
N LYS A 3 -13.25 -10.58 2.56
CA LYS A 3 -13.59 -10.70 3.97
C LYS A 3 -12.55 -9.97 4.80
N GLN A 4 -12.99 -9.01 5.62
CA GLN A 4 -12.16 -8.25 6.56
C GLN A 4 -11.45 -9.16 7.59
N GLU A 5 -12.01 -10.35 7.82
CA GLU A 5 -11.50 -11.42 8.70
C GLU A 5 -10.06 -11.85 8.36
N VAL A 6 -9.66 -11.79 7.08
CA VAL A 6 -8.33 -12.24 6.64
C VAL A 6 -7.24 -11.31 7.15
N VAL A 7 -7.52 -10.01 7.25
CA VAL A 7 -6.56 -9.03 7.77
C VAL A 7 -6.42 -9.16 9.29
N LEU A 8 -7.52 -9.40 10.00
CA LEU A 8 -7.49 -9.69 11.44
C LEU A 8 -6.79 -11.02 11.76
N SER A 9 -7.05 -12.07 10.96
CA SER A 9 -6.40 -13.39 11.12
C SER A 9 -4.90 -13.36 10.81
N PHE A 10 -4.50 -12.48 9.88
CA PHE A 10 -3.11 -12.14 9.63
C PHE A 10 -2.44 -11.45 10.84
N LEU A 11 -3.08 -10.41 11.40
CA LEU A 11 -2.61 -9.71 12.61
C LEU A 11 -2.50 -10.65 13.83
N GLN A 12 -3.31 -11.72 13.86
CA GLN A 12 -3.28 -12.75 14.90
C GLN A 12 -2.35 -13.94 14.59
N LEU A 13 -1.51 -13.87 13.54
CA LEU A 13 -0.58 -14.93 13.11
C LEU A 13 -1.22 -16.29 12.80
N LYS A 14 -2.55 -16.34 12.64
CA LYS A 14 -3.27 -17.58 12.36
C LYS A 14 -3.26 -17.94 10.88
N ASP A 15 -3.07 -16.94 10.01
CA ASP A 15 -3.10 -17.08 8.56
C ASP A 15 -1.91 -16.35 7.90
N LEU A 16 -0.85 -17.10 7.60
CA LEU A 16 0.42 -16.58 7.05
C LEU A 16 0.38 -16.35 5.54
N GLY A 17 -0.70 -16.76 4.85
CA GLY A 17 -0.82 -16.64 3.40
C GLY A 17 -0.69 -15.20 2.91
N LEU A 18 -1.22 -14.24 3.68
CA LEU A 18 -1.16 -12.82 3.32
C LEU A 18 0.26 -12.24 3.44
N ILE A 19 1.05 -12.68 4.43
CA ILE A 19 2.47 -12.29 4.57
C ILE A 19 3.29 -12.81 3.39
N PHE A 20 2.98 -14.01 2.90
CA PHE A 20 3.73 -14.64 1.82
C PHE A 20 3.45 -13.93 0.49
N VAL A 21 2.20 -13.55 0.23
CA VAL A 21 1.81 -12.81 -0.98
C VAL A 21 2.37 -11.38 -0.95
N LEU A 22 2.18 -10.64 0.15
CA LEU A 22 2.70 -9.27 0.28
C LEU A 22 4.23 -9.24 0.31
N GLY A 23 4.86 -10.15 1.07
CA GLY A 23 6.31 -10.29 1.15
C GLY A 23 6.92 -10.72 -0.18
N GLY A 24 6.31 -11.69 -0.87
CA GLY A 24 6.72 -12.11 -2.21
C GLY A 24 6.61 -10.98 -3.24
N ALA A 25 5.49 -10.26 -3.26
CA ALA A 25 5.30 -9.11 -4.13
C ALA A 25 6.33 -7.99 -3.84
N ALA A 26 6.60 -7.71 -2.56
CA ALA A 26 7.61 -6.74 -2.15
C ALA A 26 9.02 -7.18 -2.58
N PHE A 27 9.35 -8.46 -2.43
CA PHE A 27 10.64 -9.01 -2.84
C PHE A 27 10.85 -8.95 -4.36
N VAL A 28 9.84 -9.37 -5.13
CA VAL A 28 9.86 -9.27 -6.60
C VAL A 28 9.99 -7.82 -7.04
N THR A 29 9.24 -6.91 -6.43
CA THR A 29 9.33 -5.47 -6.75
C THR A 29 10.68 -4.89 -6.38
N PHE A 30 11.24 -5.27 -5.23
CA PHE A 30 12.57 -4.84 -4.81
C PHE A 30 13.64 -5.30 -5.81
N PHE A 31 13.57 -6.56 -6.24
CA PHE A 31 14.50 -7.11 -7.23
C PHE A 31 14.31 -6.44 -8.60
N ALA A 32 13.06 -6.27 -9.04
CA ALA A 32 12.74 -5.60 -10.29
C ALA A 32 13.27 -4.16 -10.32
N ILE A 33 13.13 -3.38 -9.25
CA ILE A 33 13.55 -1.97 -9.23
C ILE A 33 15.06 -1.81 -8.97
N ASN A 34 15.70 -2.69 -8.21
CA ASN A 34 17.14 -2.54 -7.88
C ASN A 34 18.08 -3.29 -8.83
N VAL A 35 17.64 -4.41 -9.40
CA VAL A 35 18.47 -5.30 -10.21
C VAL A 35 18.28 -5.02 -11.69
N VAL A 36 17.06 -4.85 -12.18
CA VAL A 36 16.80 -4.63 -13.61
C VAL A 36 17.48 -3.35 -14.14
N PRO A 37 17.47 -2.21 -13.43
CA PRO A 37 18.17 -1.00 -13.88
C PRO A 37 19.70 -1.12 -13.88
N ARG A 38 20.26 -2.12 -13.21
CA ARG A 38 21.71 -2.43 -13.27
C ARG A 38 22.09 -3.16 -14.54
N TYR A 39 21.19 -3.96 -15.10
CA TYR A 39 21.43 -4.75 -16.31
C TYR A 39 20.88 -4.10 -17.59
N LEU A 40 19.84 -3.26 -17.48
CA LEU A 40 19.26 -2.53 -18.61
C LEU A 40 19.73 -1.07 -18.61
N LYS A 41 20.44 -0.66 -19.66
CA LYS A 41 20.93 0.72 -19.84
C LYS A 41 19.81 1.74 -20.10
N ALA A 42 18.66 1.30 -20.62
CA ALA A 42 17.49 2.14 -20.90
C ALA A 42 16.18 1.34 -20.76
N PRO A 43 15.06 1.98 -20.37
CA PRO A 43 13.74 1.37 -20.43
C PRO A 43 13.33 1.04 -21.87
N LEU A 44 12.54 -0.02 -22.07
CA LEU A 44 12.04 -0.43 -23.38
C LEU A 44 11.19 0.64 -24.08
N LEU A 45 10.55 1.54 -23.32
CA LEU A 45 9.77 2.68 -23.83
C LEU A 45 10.59 3.99 -23.95
N GLY A 46 11.90 3.94 -23.73
CA GLY A 46 12.78 5.12 -23.70
C GLY A 46 12.83 5.83 -22.33
N GLY A 47 13.96 6.49 -22.04
CA GLY A 47 14.19 7.25 -20.81
C GLY A 47 15.44 6.81 -20.02
N LYS A 48 15.57 7.28 -18.78
CA LYS A 48 16.60 6.85 -17.82
C LYS A 48 15.91 6.32 -16.57
N PHE A 49 16.41 5.23 -16.01
CA PHE A 49 16.02 4.79 -14.67
C PHE A 49 16.46 5.85 -13.66
N LYS A 50 15.52 6.67 -13.18
CA LYS A 50 15.80 7.65 -12.14
C LYS A 50 15.74 6.97 -10.77
N PRO A 51 16.76 7.13 -9.90
CA PRO A 51 16.67 6.65 -8.54
C PRO A 51 15.53 7.37 -7.82
N ARG A 52 14.57 6.60 -7.28
CA ARG A 52 13.49 7.16 -6.47
C ARG A 52 14.08 7.57 -5.13
N LYS A 53 14.40 8.85 -4.98
CA LYS A 53 14.76 9.42 -3.68
C LYS A 53 13.49 9.58 -2.85
N MET A 54 13.30 8.70 -1.88
CA MET A 54 12.25 8.89 -0.88
C MET A 54 12.79 9.85 0.19
N PRO A 55 12.17 11.04 0.38
CA PRO A 55 12.58 11.94 1.44
C PRO A 55 12.26 11.30 2.79
N PHE A 56 13.28 10.83 3.50
CA PHE A 56 13.14 10.34 4.86
C PHE A 56 12.96 11.54 5.79
N SER A 57 11.73 11.80 6.22
CA SER A 57 11.40 12.92 7.09
C SER A 57 10.48 12.47 8.23
N TRP A 58 10.50 13.20 9.35
CA TRP A 58 9.63 12.90 10.49
C TRP A 58 8.15 12.88 10.12
N LYS A 59 7.72 13.73 9.17
CA LYS A 59 6.36 13.75 8.62
C LYS A 59 5.97 12.39 8.02
N VAL A 60 6.90 11.72 7.32
CA VAL A 60 6.66 10.42 6.69
C VAL A 60 6.51 9.32 7.74
N ILE A 61 7.32 9.32 8.79
CA ILE A 61 7.24 8.32 9.86
C ILE A 61 5.92 8.43 10.61
N ILE A 62 5.55 9.65 11.02
CA ILE A 62 4.28 9.91 11.70
C ILE A 62 3.10 9.52 10.81
N GLY A 63 3.14 9.89 9.53
CA GLY A 63 2.12 9.49 8.56
C GLY A 63 2.00 7.98 8.39
N ALA A 64 3.13 7.26 8.32
CA ALA A 64 3.15 5.82 8.19
C ALA A 64 2.55 5.11 9.42
N ILE A 65 2.81 5.61 10.63
CA ILE A 65 2.24 5.08 11.88
C ILE A 65 0.72 5.27 11.88
N ILE A 66 0.24 6.51 11.65
CA ILE A 66 -1.21 6.81 11.64
C ILE A 66 -1.93 5.96 10.59
N PHE A 67 -1.33 5.84 9.40
CA PHE A 67 -1.88 5.04 8.31
C PHE A 67 -1.92 3.55 8.64
N GLY A 68 -0.85 3.01 9.23
CA GLY A 68 -0.79 1.61 9.66
C GLY A 68 -1.81 1.29 10.76
N VAL A 69 -1.95 2.17 11.76
CA VAL A 69 -2.98 2.03 12.81
C VAL A 69 -4.39 2.04 12.21
N GLY A 70 -4.65 2.93 11.25
CA GLY A 70 -5.94 2.99 10.55
C GLY A 70 -6.28 1.71 9.79
N TRP A 71 -5.31 1.07 9.12
CA TRP A 71 -5.52 -0.23 8.48
C TRP A 71 -5.75 -1.35 9.48
N GLY A 72 -4.99 -1.37 10.58
CA GLY A 72 -5.14 -2.37 11.64
C GLY A 72 -6.52 -2.31 12.29
N LEU A 73 -7.03 -1.11 12.56
CA LEU A 73 -8.35 -0.89 13.14
C LEU A 73 -9.50 -1.21 12.17
N SER A 74 -9.36 -0.84 10.89
CA SER A 74 -10.40 -1.07 9.89
C SER A 74 -10.43 -2.51 9.35
N GLY A 75 -9.34 -3.27 9.54
CA GLY A 75 -9.16 -4.58 8.93
C GLY A 75 -9.18 -4.52 7.40
N GLN A 76 -8.88 -3.34 6.84
CA GLN A 76 -8.96 -3.07 5.41
C GLN A 76 -7.61 -2.55 4.91
N CYS A 77 -7.07 -3.19 3.86
CA CYS A 77 -5.93 -2.66 3.12
C CYS A 77 -6.42 -2.06 1.79
N PRO A 78 -5.85 -0.97 1.26
CA PRO A 78 -6.27 -0.28 0.05
C PRO A 78 -6.28 -1.22 -1.16
N GLY A 79 -5.37 -2.20 -1.22
CA GLY A 79 -5.42 -3.24 -2.26
C GLY A 79 -6.69 -4.09 -2.17
N SER A 80 -7.04 -4.55 -0.96
CA SER A 80 -8.28 -5.32 -0.74
C SER A 80 -9.53 -4.47 -0.91
N VAL A 81 -9.48 -3.18 -0.54
CA VAL A 81 -10.58 -2.23 -0.69
C VAL A 81 -10.89 -2.02 -2.17
N ILE A 82 -9.87 -1.76 -2.99
CA ILE A 82 -10.04 -1.61 -4.45
C ILE A 82 -10.58 -2.90 -5.07
N ALA A 83 -10.07 -4.07 -4.65
CA ALA A 83 -10.58 -5.35 -5.11
C ALA A 83 -12.03 -5.64 -4.64
N SER A 84 -12.43 -5.09 -3.48
CA SER A 84 -13.75 -5.29 -2.87
C SER A 84 -14.79 -4.27 -3.33
N LEU A 85 -14.42 -3.23 -4.08
CA LEU A 85 -15.38 -2.28 -4.68
C LEU A 85 -16.45 -2.98 -5.53
N GLY A 86 -16.10 -4.09 -6.20
CA GLY A 86 -17.04 -4.90 -6.96
C GLY A 86 -18.04 -5.71 -6.13
N THR A 87 -17.90 -5.76 -4.80
CA THR A 87 -18.79 -6.53 -3.90
C THR A 87 -19.98 -5.75 -3.37
N GLY A 88 -20.08 -4.45 -3.65
CA GLY A 88 -21.21 -3.62 -3.22
C GLY A 88 -21.27 -3.35 -1.70
N ASN A 89 -20.17 -3.57 -0.98
CA ASN A 89 -20.13 -3.44 0.47
C ASN A 89 -20.00 -1.96 0.90
N ILE A 90 -21.09 -1.36 1.36
CA ILE A 90 -21.19 0.05 1.77
C ILE A 90 -20.09 0.51 2.75
N PRO A 91 -19.79 -0.20 3.86
CA PRO A 91 -18.73 0.20 4.79
C PRO A 91 -17.32 0.24 4.15
N VAL A 92 -17.06 -0.56 3.11
CA VAL A 92 -15.78 -0.52 2.37
C VAL A 92 -15.68 0.74 1.53
N ILE A 93 -16.79 1.16 0.91
CA ILE A 93 -16.86 2.41 0.12
C ILE A 93 -16.68 3.62 1.02
N VAL A 94 -17.31 3.64 2.20
CA VAL A 94 -17.17 4.73 3.18
C VAL A 94 -15.73 4.81 3.70
N GLY A 95 -15.10 3.68 4.01
CA GLY A 95 -13.69 3.63 4.42
C GLY A 95 -12.73 4.15 3.34
N LEU A 96 -12.97 3.77 2.07
CA LEU A 96 -12.19 4.27 0.95
C LEU A 96 -12.36 5.79 0.77
N ALA A 97 -13.59 6.29 0.82
CA ALA A 97 -13.88 7.71 0.72
C ALA A 97 -13.19 8.51 1.83
N ALA A 98 -13.25 8.02 3.07
CA ALA A 98 -12.56 8.62 4.21
C ALA A 98 -11.03 8.66 4.02
N MET A 99 -10.43 7.59 3.48
CA MET A 99 -9.00 7.58 3.14
C MET A 99 -8.63 8.65 2.11
N PHE A 100 -9.42 8.79 1.03
CA PHE A 100 -9.18 9.82 0.02
C PHE A 100 -9.38 11.24 0.56
N ILE A 101 -10.41 11.46 1.37
CA ILE A 101 -10.65 12.75 2.03
C ILE A 101 -9.47 13.11 2.94
N GLY A 102 -8.99 12.18 3.76
CA GLY A 102 -7.83 12.39 4.62
C GLY A 102 -6.56 12.72 3.82
N ALA A 103 -6.32 12.01 2.71
CA ALA A 103 -5.19 12.28 1.82
C ALA A 103 -5.31 13.67 1.15
N TYR A 104 -6.52 14.06 0.73
CA TYR A 104 -6.80 15.36 0.13
C TYR A 104 -6.59 16.51 1.12
N ILE A 105 -7.14 16.39 2.33
CA ILE A 105 -6.94 17.38 3.40
C ILE A 105 -5.46 17.53 3.72
N ARG A 106 -4.72 16.41 3.81
CA ARG A 106 -3.28 16.47 4.06
C ARG A 106 -2.53 17.16 2.91
N GLY A 107 -2.90 16.89 1.67
CA GLY A 107 -2.34 17.56 0.49
C GLY A 107 -2.64 19.06 0.42
N LEU A 108 -3.78 19.50 0.97
CA LEU A 108 -4.09 20.93 1.12
C LEU A 108 -3.27 21.60 2.23
N LEU A 109 -2.96 20.88 3.32
CA LEU A 109 -2.15 21.41 4.43
C LEU A 109 -0.64 21.46 4.16
N ASP A 110 -0.12 20.62 3.25
CA ASP A 110 1.30 20.64 2.86
C ASP A 110 1.58 21.61 1.68
N LYS A 111 0.58 22.42 1.26
CA LYS A 111 0.72 23.55 0.34
C LYS A 111 1.12 24.82 1.09
#